data_AF-A0A832N9K9-F1
#
_entry.id   AF-A0A832N9K9-F1
#
_cell.length_a   1.000
_cell.length_b   1.000
_cell.length_c   1.000
_cell.angle_alpha   90.00
_cell.angle_beta   90.00
_cell.angle_gamma   90.00
#
_symmetry.space_group_name_H-M   'P 1'
#
loop_
_entity.id
_entity.type
_entity.pdbx_description
1 polymer ?
#
loop_
_entity_poly.entity_id
_entity_poly.type
_entity_poly.pdbx_seq_one_letter_code
_entity_poly.pdbx_strand_id
1 'polypeptide(L)' 'MEQRGPCLLFGLADGLGSGQEAWEAASQARKAFLENFSPDLGSLLRRIHELLRPTRGVVLAAGYVD' A
#
# COMPACT_ATOMS: atom_id res chain seq x y z
N MET A 1 -3.66 8.40 -30.51
CA MET A 1 -3.57 8.32 -29.04
C MET A 1 -4.42 7.13 -28.62
N GLU A 2 -3.80 6.01 -28.28
CA GLU A 2 -4.52 4.86 -27.70
C GLU A 2 -5.11 5.30 -26.37
N GLN A 3 -6.44 5.22 -26.24
CA GLN A 3 -7.10 5.37 -24.95
C GLN A 3 -6.81 4.09 -24.16
N ARG A 4 -5.97 4.19 -23.14
CA ARG A 4 -5.82 3.09 -22.17
C ARG A 4 -7.14 2.90 -21.44
N GLY A 5 -7.52 1.64 -21.23
CA GLY A 5 -8.68 1.26 -20.45
C GLY A 5 -8.55 1.71 -18.99
N PRO A 6 -9.62 1.56 -18.18
CA PRO A 6 -9.55 1.85 -16.76
C PRO A 6 -8.57 0.90 -16.08
N CYS A 7 -7.49 1.44 -15.50
CA CYS A 7 -6.57 0.66 -14.68
C CYS A 7 -7.02 0.60 -13.22
N LEU A 8 -6.78 -0.53 -12.57
CA LEU A 8 -7.14 -0.78 -11.16
C LEU A 8 -5.89 -1.10 -10.35
N LEU A 9 -5.65 -0.31 -9.30
CA LEU A 9 -4.69 -0.60 -8.25
C LEU A 9 -5.46 -1.02 -6.99
N PHE A 10 -5.15 -2.19 -6.45
CA PHE A 10 -5.79 -2.72 -5.24
C PHE A 10 -4.76 -3.33 -4.30
N GLY A 11 -5.11 -3.41 -3.01
CA GLY A 11 -4.25 -4.03 -2.02
C GLY A 11 -4.97 -4.36 -0.73
N LEU A 12 -4.36 -5.27 0.04
CA LEU A 12 -4.81 -5.71 1.36
C LEU A 12 -3.63 -5.61 2.33
N ALA A 13 -3.84 -4.89 3.44
CA ALA A 13 -2.84 -4.70 4.48
C ALA A 13 -3.29 -5.37 5.78
N ASP A 14 -2.37 -6.10 6.42
CA ASP A 14 -2.53 -6.68 7.75
C ASP A 14 -1.48 -6.08 8.70
N GLY A 15 -1.95 -5.41 9.76
CA GLY A 15 -1.08 -4.76 10.73
C GLY A 15 -0.42 -5.77 11.65
N LEU A 16 0.89 -5.66 11.86
CA LEU A 16 1.61 -6.64 12.69
C LEU A 16 1.14 -6.58 14.16
N GLY A 17 0.81 -7.76 14.70
CA GLY A 17 0.31 -7.94 16.07
C GLY A 17 -1.20 -7.69 16.18
N SER A 18 -1.63 -7.05 17.27
CA SER A 18 -3.05 -6.75 17.54
C SER A 18 -3.25 -5.47 18.35
N GLY A 19 -4.47 -4.95 18.38
CA GLY A 19 -4.82 -3.71 19.08
C GLY A 19 -4.49 -2.43 18.30
N GLN A 20 -4.43 -1.31 19.01
CA GLN A 20 -4.38 0.04 18.43
C GLN A 20 -3.19 0.24 17.48
N GLU A 21 -1.99 -0.20 17.87
CA GLU A 21 -0.77 -0.05 17.06
C GLU A 21 -0.82 -0.84 15.74
N ALA A 22 -1.48 -2.01 15.70
CA ALA A 22 -1.67 -2.76 14.45
C ALA A 22 -2.64 -2.03 13.52
N TRP A 23 -3.73 -1.51 14.10
CA TRP A 23 -4.70 -0.69 13.36
C TRP A 23 -4.07 0.60 12.81
N GLU A 24 -3.19 1.25 13.57
CA GLU A 24 -2.44 2.44 13.13
C GLU A 24 -1.50 2.11 11.98
N ALA A 25 -0.72 1.04 12.08
CA ALA A 25 0.17 0.61 11.00
C ALA A 25 -0.61 0.29 9.71
N ALA A 26 -1.71 -0.49 9.80
CA ALA A 26 -2.57 -0.80 8.67
C ALA A 26 -3.25 0.45 8.07
N SER A 27 -3.68 1.39 8.91
CA SER A 27 -4.31 2.64 8.46
C SER A 27 -3.31 3.57 7.77
N GLN A 28 -2.08 3.67 8.27
CA GLN A 28 -1.00 4.40 7.61
C GLN A 28 -0.60 3.74 6.29
N ALA A 29 -0.56 2.40 6.23
CA ALA A 29 -0.28 1.66 5.00
C ALA A 29 -1.35 1.94 3.94
N ARG A 30 -2.64 1.89 4.32
CA ARG A 30 -3.76 2.24 3.44
C ARG A 30 -3.63 3.67 2.90
N LYS A 31 -3.33 4.63 3.78
CA LYS A 31 -3.14 6.04 3.39
C LYS A 31 -1.98 6.19 2.40
N ALA A 32 -0.82 5.62 2.72
CA ALA A 32 0.35 5.66 1.86
C ALA A 32 0.10 5.00 0.49
N PHE A 33 -0.63 3.88 0.46
CA PHE A 33 -1.01 3.18 -0.77
C PHE A 33 -1.90 4.03 -1.68
N LEU A 34 -2.89 4.72 -1.12
CA LEU A 34 -3.81 5.59 -1.88
C LEU A 34 -3.14 6.89 -2.36
N GLU A 35 -2.24 7.46 -1.56
CA GLU A 35 -1.57 8.74 -1.88
C GLU A 35 -0.41 8.59 -2.87
N ASN A 36 0.06 7.36 -3.14
CA ASN A 36 1.26 7.11 -3.94
C ASN A 36 0.99 6.16 -5.11
N PHE A 37 -0.06 6.40 -5.91
CA PHE A 37 -0.32 5.58 -7.10
C PHE A 37 0.92 5.44 -8.01
N SER A 38 1.23 4.21 -8.40
CA SER A 38 2.30 3.88 -9.34
C SER A 38 1.99 2.55 -10.04
N PRO A 39 2.18 2.45 -11.37
CA PRO A 39 2.07 1.17 -12.09
C PRO A 39 3.23 0.22 -11.77
N ASP A 40 4.38 0.74 -11.30
CA ASP A 40 5.46 -0.09 -10.76
C ASP A 40 5.20 -0.37 -9.27
N LEU A 41 4.61 -1.55 -9.00
CA LEU A 41 4.35 -2.03 -7.64
C LEU A 41 5.63 -2.13 -6.81
N GLY A 42 6.77 -2.47 -7.40
CA GLY A 42 8.03 -2.62 -6.66
C GLY A 42 8.52 -1.30 -6.05
N SER A 43 8.39 -0.21 -6.80
CA SER A 43 8.70 1.14 -6.30
C SER A 43 7.65 1.65 -5.31
N LEU A 44 6.38 1.34 -5.53
CA LEU A 44 5.30 1.65 -4.59
C LEU A 44 5.54 1.00 -3.22
N LEU A 45 5.78 -0.31 -3.21
CA LEU A 45 5.97 -1.07 -1.98
C LEU A 45 7.22 -0.61 -1.21
N ARG A 46 8.33 -0.29 -1.90
CA ARG A 46 9.52 0.29 -1.26
C ARG A 46 9.24 1.63 -0.60
N ARG A 47 8.47 2.51 -1.26
CA ARG A 47 8.08 3.80 -0.68
C ARG A 47 7.20 3.63 0.55
N ILE A 48 6.19 2.75 0.47
CA ILE A 48 5.32 2.44 1.60
C ILE A 48 6.15 1.86 2.76
N HIS A 49 7.10 0.98 2.47
CA HIS A 49 8.00 0.42 3.49
C HIS A 49 8.75 1.51 4.25
N GLU A 50 9.38 2.47 3.56
CA GLU A 50 10.08 3.57 4.21
C GLU A 50 9.15 4.44 5.08
N LEU A 51 7.94 4.73 4.59
CA LEU A 51 6.94 5.50 5.34
C LEU A 51 6.44 4.80 6.60
N LEU A 52 6.46 3.46 6.62
CA LEU A 52 5.96 2.65 7.75
C LEU A 52 7.04 2.29 8.77
N ARG A 53 8.32 2.66 8.55
CA ARG A 53 9.41 2.43 9.52
C ARG A 53 9.14 2.91 10.96
N PRO A 54 8.41 4.02 11.22
CA PRO A 54 8.10 4.41 12.60
C PRO A 54 6.92 3.63 13.22
N THR A 55 6.30 2.71 12.49
CA THR A 55 5.14 1.92 12.94
C THR A 55 5.56 0.49 13.29
N ARG A 56 4.62 -0.32 13.80
CA ARG A 56 4.84 -1.78 13.92
C ARG A 56 5.02 -2.50 12.58
N GLY A 57 4.68 -1.87 11.47
CA GLY A 57 4.73 -2.47 10.13
C GLY A 57 3.48 -3.28 9.79
N VAL A 58 3.43 -3.73 8.54
CA VAL A 58 2.32 -4.48 7.95
C VAL A 58 2.82 -5.57 7.02
N VAL A 59 2.02 -6.61 6.81
CA VAL A 59 2.06 -7.43 5.59
C VAL A 59 1.14 -6.76 4.56
N LEU A 60 1.60 -6.59 3.33
CA LEU A 60 0.84 -5.93 2.25
C LEU A 60 0.86 -6.80 1.00
N ALA A 61 -0.33 -7.17 0.52
CA ALA A 61 -0.53 -7.68 -0.83
C ALA A 61 -1.02 -6.55 -1.73
N ALA A 62 -0.49 -6.44 -2.95
CA ALA A 62 -0.88 -5.40 -3.91
C ALA A 62 -0.96 -5.97 -5.32
N GLY A 63 -1.88 -5.45 -6.12
CA GLY A 63 -2.09 -5.83 -7.51
C GLY A 63 -2.43 -4.62 -8.38
N TYR A 64 -1.98 -4.66 -9.61
CA TYR A 64 -2.26 -3.67 -10.65
C TYR A 64 -2.79 -4.38 -11.89
N VAL A 65 -3.88 -3.88 -12.46
CA VAL A 65 -4.53 -4.39 -13.67
C VAL A 65 -4.70 -3.21 -14.64
N ASP A 66 -4.20 -3.36 -15.87
CA ASP A 66 -4.35 -2.43 -17.00
C ASP A 66 -5.26 -3.06 -18.06
#